data_AF-R7I2I1-F1
#
_entry.id   AF-R7I2I1-F1
#
_cell.length_a   1.000
_cell.length_b   1.000
_cell.length_c   1.000
_cell.angle_alpha   90.00
_cell.angle_beta   90.00
_cell.angle_gamma   90.00
#
_symmetry.space_group_name_H-M   'P 1'
#
loop_
_entity.id
_entity.type
_entity.pdbx_description
1 polymer ?
#
loop_
_entity_poly.entity_id
_entity_poly.type
_entity_poly.pdbx_seq_one_letter_code
_entity_poly.pdbx_strand_id
1 'polypeptide(L)'
;MYQTKFQKKQFDQFIKDVFRFADEIIMLVEPYIESPSAFHESKWRELEECVCRMEPIERKEKNLSGKKYPPKGTKLYLNKNYYLLQFFQSIGKWEDFAEEDPTTGIRLDCVEFYKDKKIFAWITSHYNAYYNNYGWNENFDVE
;
A
#
# COMPACT_ATOMS: atom_id res chain seq x y z
N MET A 1 -13.11 -13.97 -15.88
CA MET A 1 -12.67 -12.58 -15.65
C MET A 1 -11.20 -12.52 -16.03
N TYR A 2 -10.84 -11.75 -17.06
CA TYR A 2 -9.51 -11.81 -17.65
C TYR A 2 -8.48 -11.19 -16.70
N GLN A 3 -7.56 -12.02 -16.22
CA GLN A 3 -6.35 -11.58 -15.55
C GLN A 3 -5.59 -10.68 -16.55
N THR A 4 -5.64 -9.37 -16.36
CA THR A 4 -4.90 -8.46 -17.23
C THR A 4 -3.43 -8.63 -16.89
N LYS A 5 -2.68 -9.23 -17.83
CA LYS A 5 -1.23 -9.38 -17.71
C LYS A 5 -0.61 -8.04 -17.29
N PHE A 6 0.32 -8.05 -16.33
CA PHE A 6 1.03 -6.83 -15.91
C PHE A 6 1.63 -6.12 -17.13
N GLN A 7 1.28 -4.85 -17.32
CA GLN A 7 1.78 -4.04 -18.42
C GLN A 7 2.63 -2.89 -17.86
N LYS A 8 3.94 -3.09 -17.83
CA LYS A 8 4.89 -2.16 -17.19
C LYS A 8 4.69 -0.70 -17.63
N LYS A 9 4.57 -0.45 -18.95
CA LYS A 9 4.36 0.90 -19.49
C LYS A 9 3.06 1.55 -18.99
N GLN A 10 1.97 0.79 -18.90
CA GLN A 10 0.69 1.30 -18.41
C GLN A 10 0.76 1.59 -16.91
N PHE A 11 1.38 0.68 -16.15
CA PHE A 11 1.58 0.84 -14.72
C PHE A 11 2.47 2.05 -14.40
N ASP A 12 3.60 2.23 -15.11
CA ASP A 12 4.48 3.37 -14.91
C ASP A 12 3.80 4.71 -15.24
N GLN A 13 2.93 4.73 -16.26
CA GLN A 13 2.14 5.91 -16.58
C GLN A 13 1.11 6.20 -15.48
N PHE A 14 0.38 5.16 -15.02
CA PHE A 14 -0.52 5.27 -13.88
C PHE A 14 0.19 5.83 -12.64
N ILE A 15 1.35 5.27 -12.28
CA ILE A 15 2.16 5.74 -11.14
C ILE A 15 2.51 7.22 -11.31
N LYS A 16 2.99 7.66 -12.48
CA LYS A 16 3.30 9.07 -12.72
C LYS A 16 2.10 9.97 -12.48
N ASP A 17 0.93 9.57 -12.96
CA ASP A 17 -0.28 10.36 -12.86
C ASP A 17 -0.77 10.43 -11.40
N VAL A 18 -0.90 9.30 -10.70
CA VAL A 18 -1.34 9.31 -9.30
C VAL A 18 -0.35 10.02 -8.38
N PHE A 19 0.96 9.87 -8.60
CA PHE A 19 1.97 10.56 -7.80
C PHE A 19 1.88 12.08 -7.99
N ARG A 20 1.58 12.55 -9.21
CA ARG A 20 1.39 13.97 -9.49
C ARG A 20 0.24 14.55 -8.68
N PHE A 21 -0.91 13.87 -8.67
CA PHE A 21 -2.15 14.41 -8.09
C PHE A 21 -2.32 14.12 -6.59
N ALA A 22 -1.71 13.08 -6.04
CA ALA A 22 -1.88 12.71 -4.65
C ALA A 22 -1.37 13.79 -3.70
N ASP A 23 -2.23 14.14 -2.73
CA ASP A 23 -1.89 14.96 -1.57
C ASP A 23 -1.28 14.08 -0.46
N GLU A 24 -1.76 12.84 -0.34
CA GLU A 24 -1.31 11.87 0.66
C GLU A 24 -1.26 10.47 0.04
N ILE A 25 -0.25 9.69 0.45
CA ILE A 25 -0.06 8.30 0.03
C ILE A 25 0.02 7.45 1.29
N ILE A 26 -0.88 6.49 1.43
CA ILE A 26 -0.91 5.57 2.57
C ILE A 26 -0.66 4.16 2.07
N MET A 27 0.33 3.50 2.65
CA MET A 27 0.62 2.09 2.42
C MET A 27 0.14 1.26 3.60
N LEU A 28 -0.62 0.21 3.32
CA LEU A 28 -1.15 -0.74 4.30
C LEU A 28 -0.24 -1.97 4.30
N VAL A 29 0.28 -2.32 5.48
CA VAL A 29 1.16 -3.48 5.66
C VAL A 29 0.61 -4.42 6.72
N GLU A 30 0.82 -5.72 6.54
CA GLU A 30 0.43 -6.76 7.49
C GLU A 30 1.61 -7.72 7.74
N PRO A 31 1.75 -8.30 8.95
CA PRO A 31 0.95 -8.03 10.14
C PRO A 31 1.25 -6.64 10.74
N TYR A 32 0.59 -6.32 11.86
CA TYR A 32 0.87 -5.09 12.60
C TYR A 32 2.35 -5.02 13.02
N ILE A 33 2.97 -3.89 12.72
CA ILE A 33 4.36 -3.58 13.07
C ILE A 33 4.38 -2.96 14.47
N GLU A 34 4.77 -3.75 15.47
CA GLU A 34 4.82 -3.32 16.88
C GLU A 34 6.03 -2.40 17.19
N SER A 35 7.11 -2.51 16.41
CA SER A 35 8.33 -1.73 16.58
C SER A 35 8.86 -1.28 15.21
N PRO A 36 9.32 -0.02 15.06
CA PRO A 36 9.99 0.45 13.84
C PRO A 36 11.15 -0.46 13.40
N SER A 37 11.84 -1.10 14.34
CA SER A 37 12.93 -2.05 14.05
C SER A 37 12.50 -3.20 13.14
N ALA A 38 11.26 -3.69 13.28
CA ALA A 38 10.78 -4.77 12.42
C ALA A 38 10.59 -4.32 10.96
N PHE A 39 10.26 -3.05 10.72
CA PHE A 39 10.21 -2.51 9.37
C PHE A 39 11.63 -2.34 8.79
N HIS A 40 12.56 -1.83 9.62
CA HIS A 40 13.97 -1.68 9.26
C HIS A 40 14.66 -3.01 8.90
N GLU A 41 14.27 -4.10 9.56
CA GLU A 41 14.78 -5.45 9.30
C GLU A 41 14.11 -6.14 8.09
N SER A 42 13.02 -5.58 7.58
CA SER A 42 12.32 -6.14 6.42
C SER A 42 13.03 -5.79 5.11
N LYS A 43 12.75 -6.55 4.05
CA LYS A 43 13.18 -6.20 2.68
C LYS A 43 12.69 -4.82 2.21
N TRP A 44 11.68 -4.25 2.86
CA TRP A 44 11.12 -2.93 2.55
C TRP A 44 11.81 -1.79 3.30
N ARG A 45 12.92 -2.03 3.99
CA ARG A 45 13.68 -1.02 4.74
C ARG A 45 14.00 0.25 3.94
N GLU A 46 14.16 0.15 2.62
CA GLU A 46 14.44 1.31 1.76
C GLU A 46 13.30 2.34 1.76
N LEU A 47 12.08 1.91 2.07
CA LEU A 47 10.93 2.78 2.22
C LEU A 47 10.89 3.51 3.57
N GLU A 48 11.74 3.15 4.54
CA GLU A 48 11.74 3.75 5.88
C GLU A 48 11.95 5.26 5.80
N GLU A 49 12.84 5.73 4.92
CA GLU A 49 13.08 7.16 4.66
C GLU A 49 11.87 7.87 4.05
N CYS A 50 10.94 7.11 3.47
CA CYS A 50 9.69 7.64 2.94
C CYS A 50 8.59 7.67 4.01
N VAL A 51 8.70 6.92 5.11
CA VAL A 51 7.65 6.87 6.15
C VAL A 51 7.75 8.11 7.05
N CYS A 52 6.68 8.90 7.09
CA CYS A 52 6.58 10.07 8.00
C CYS A 52 5.74 9.81 9.25
N ARG A 53 4.82 8.84 9.19
CA ARG A 53 3.96 8.46 10.31
C ARG A 53 3.50 7.01 10.16
N MET A 54 3.35 6.32 11.28
CA MET A 54 2.78 4.98 11.35
C MET A 54 1.54 4.98 12.26
N GLU A 55 0.45 4.34 11.82
CA GLU A 55 -0.77 4.20 12.63
C GLU A 55 -1.32 2.76 12.59
N PRO A 56 -1.87 2.24 13.69
CA PRO A 56 -2.46 0.89 13.70
C PRO A 56 -3.76 0.82 12.88
N ILE A 57 -3.95 -0.29 12.17
CA ILE A 57 -5.24 -0.66 11.58
C ILE A 57 -6.03 -1.45 12.63
N GLU A 58 -6.83 -0.73 13.41
CA GLU A 58 -7.66 -1.30 14.47
C GLU A 58 -8.68 -2.32 13.92
N ARG A 59 -8.83 -3.45 14.61
CA ARG A 59 -9.93 -4.39 14.35
C ARG A 59 -11.19 -3.88 15.06
N LYS A 60 -12.31 -3.83 14.33
CA LYS A 60 -13.62 -3.44 14.90
C LYS A 60 -14.17 -4.48 15.87
N GLU A 61 -13.77 -5.74 15.69
CA GLU A 61 -14.25 -6.87 16.48
C GLU A 61 -13.54 -6.97 17.83
N LYS A 62 -14.27 -7.43 18.85
CA LYS A 62 -13.74 -7.81 20.16
C LYS A 62 -13.83 -9.32 20.29
N ASN A 63 -12.90 -9.92 21.03
CA ASN A 63 -12.98 -11.34 21.34
C ASN A 63 -14.17 -11.63 22.29
N LEU A 64 -14.46 -12.91 22.52
CA LEU A 64 -15.56 -13.35 23.40
C LEU A 64 -15.46 -12.80 24.83
N SER A 65 -14.26 -12.40 25.28
CA SER A 65 -14.01 -11.76 26.59
C SER A 65 -14.14 -10.23 26.59
N GLY A 66 -14.57 -9.62 25.47
CA GLY A 66 -14.72 -8.17 25.34
C GLY A 66 -13.41 -7.39 25.16
N LYS A 67 -12.26 -8.08 25.07
CA LYS A 67 -10.97 -7.45 24.75
C LYS A 67 -10.86 -7.20 23.25
N LYS A 68 -10.28 -6.07 22.87
CA LYS A 68 -9.93 -5.78 21.48
C LYS A 68 -8.94 -6.82 20.97
N TYR A 69 -9.12 -7.28 19.74
CA TYR A 69 -8.06 -8.01 19.05
C TYR A 69 -6.88 -7.07 18.77
N PRO A 70 -5.65 -7.60 18.67
CA PRO A 70 -4.51 -6.80 18.23
C PRO A 70 -4.79 -6.19 16.83
N PRO A 71 -4.18 -5.05 16.50
CA PRO A 71 -4.34 -4.44 15.18
C PRO A 71 -4.06 -5.45 14.06
N LYS A 72 -4.78 -5.30 12.94
CA LYS A 72 -4.64 -6.19 11.79
C LYS A 72 -3.33 -5.94 11.03
N GLY A 73 -2.94 -4.67 10.96
CA GLY A 73 -1.80 -4.19 10.19
C GLY A 73 -1.43 -2.77 10.59
N THR A 74 -0.55 -2.15 9.82
CA THR A 74 -0.08 -0.79 10.03
C THR A 74 -0.32 0.05 8.78
N LYS A 75 -0.79 1.29 8.97
CA LYS A 75 -0.79 2.35 7.96
C LYS A 75 0.55 3.06 8.00
N LEU A 76 1.26 3.08 6.90
CA LEU A 76 2.46 3.88 6.68
C LEU A 76 2.05 5.10 5.86
N TYR A 77 2.14 6.28 6.44
CA TYR A 77 1.98 7.54 5.72
C TYR A 77 3.31 7.88 5.07
N LEU A 78 3.29 8.09 3.76
CA LEU A 78 4.50 8.20 2.96
C LEU A 78 4.69 9.63 2.45
N ASN A 79 5.91 10.15 2.60
CA ASN A 79 6.36 11.37 1.97
C ASN A 79 6.51 11.16 0.46
N LYS A 80 5.91 12.07 -0.30
CA LYS A 80 6.08 12.10 -1.75
C LYS A 80 7.48 12.57 -2.11
N ASN A 81 8.40 11.63 -2.34
CA ASN A 81 9.78 11.90 -2.69
C ASN A 81 10.24 11.05 -3.90
N TYR A 82 11.47 11.28 -4.35
CA TYR A 82 12.05 10.57 -5.49
C TYR A 82 12.21 9.06 -5.25
N TYR A 83 12.62 8.66 -4.04
CA TYR A 83 12.82 7.25 -3.67
C TYR A 83 11.51 6.46 -3.72
N LEU A 84 10.42 7.02 -3.20
CA LEU A 84 9.10 6.41 -3.27
C LEU A 84 8.61 6.27 -4.72
N LEU A 85 8.88 7.26 -5.57
CA LEU A 85 8.56 7.15 -7.00
C LEU A 85 9.37 6.04 -7.67
N GLN A 86 10.68 5.96 -7.38
CA GLN A 86 11.54 4.90 -7.89
C GLN A 86 11.09 3.51 -7.45
N PHE A 87 10.68 3.36 -6.19
CA PHE A 87 10.12 2.13 -5.66
C PHE A 87 8.92 1.67 -6.49
N PHE A 88 7.93 2.54 -6.72
CA PHE A 88 6.79 2.15 -7.56
C PHE A 88 7.21 1.85 -8.99
N GLN A 89 8.17 2.59 -9.54
CA GLN A 89 8.72 2.34 -10.87
C GLN A 89 9.64 1.11 -10.95
N SER A 90 10.03 0.48 -9.85
CA SER A 90 10.82 -0.75 -9.88
C SER A 90 9.94 -2.00 -10.02
N ILE A 91 8.67 -1.91 -9.62
CA ILE A 91 7.68 -3.02 -9.71
C ILE A 91 7.56 -3.49 -11.16
N GLY A 92 7.96 -4.73 -11.43
CA GLY A 92 7.96 -5.35 -12.76
C GLY A 92 6.86 -6.39 -12.95
N LYS A 93 6.28 -6.88 -11.85
CA LYS A 93 5.17 -7.84 -11.79
C LYS A 93 4.42 -7.70 -10.45
N TRP A 94 3.21 -8.24 -10.36
CA TRP A 94 2.38 -8.09 -9.15
C TRP A 94 2.99 -8.77 -7.92
N GLU A 95 3.73 -9.86 -8.13
CA GLU A 95 4.43 -10.57 -7.08
C GLU A 95 5.48 -9.68 -6.41
N ASP A 96 6.12 -8.76 -7.13
CA ASP A 96 7.10 -7.84 -6.54
C ASP A 96 6.43 -6.99 -5.45
N PHE A 97 5.17 -6.60 -5.64
CA PHE A 97 4.41 -5.83 -4.65
C PHE A 97 3.84 -6.72 -3.52
N ALA A 98 3.40 -7.93 -3.86
CA ALA A 98 2.66 -8.83 -2.98
C ALA A 98 3.53 -9.76 -2.11
N GLU A 99 4.83 -9.85 -2.39
CA GLU A 99 5.70 -10.83 -1.76
C GLU A 99 5.85 -10.53 -0.27
N GLU A 100 5.63 -11.56 0.55
CA GLU A 100 5.87 -11.54 1.99
C GLU A 100 7.38 -11.55 2.26
N ASP A 101 7.83 -10.76 3.23
CA ASP A 101 9.20 -10.82 3.71
C ASP A 101 9.40 -12.08 4.57
N PRO A 102 10.32 -12.99 4.21
CA PRO A 102 10.47 -14.27 4.90
C PRO A 102 11.03 -14.15 6.33
N THR A 103 11.65 -13.02 6.68
CA THR A 103 12.27 -12.79 7.99
C THR A 103 11.25 -12.25 8.99
N THR A 104 10.52 -11.22 8.56
CA THR A 104 9.62 -10.43 9.41
C THR A 104 8.14 -10.79 9.22
N GLY A 105 7.81 -11.52 8.14
CA GLY A 105 6.44 -11.83 7.74
C GLY A 105 5.68 -10.62 7.19
N ILE A 106 6.34 -9.47 7.01
CA ILE A 106 5.71 -8.24 6.55
C ILE A 106 5.40 -8.34 5.05
N ARG A 107 4.16 -8.03 4.68
CA ARG A 107 3.70 -7.87 3.29
C ARG A 107 3.08 -6.50 3.08
N LEU A 108 3.20 -5.99 1.85
CA LEU A 108 2.44 -4.83 1.41
C LEU A 108 1.07 -5.32 0.93
N ASP A 109 0.01 -4.86 1.58
CA ASP A 109 -1.36 -5.26 1.26
C ASP A 109 -1.95 -4.33 0.17
N CYS A 110 -1.88 -3.02 0.42
CA CYS A 110 -2.50 -2.03 -0.42
C CYS A 110 -1.75 -0.70 -0.33
N VAL A 111 -1.82 0.10 -1.40
CA VAL A 111 -1.47 1.52 -1.37
C VAL A 111 -2.68 2.30 -1.82
N GLU A 112 -3.06 3.28 -1.02
CA GLU A 112 -4.15 4.20 -1.27
C GLU A 112 -3.58 5.59 -1.57
N PHE A 113 -4.02 6.18 -2.68
CA PHE A 113 -3.67 7.55 -3.06
C PHE A 113 -4.87 8.46 -2.76
N TYR A 114 -4.62 9.51 -1.99
CA TYR A 114 -5.64 10.45 -1.54
C TYR A 114 -5.49 11.80 -2.23
N LYS A 115 -6.63 12.38 -2.59
CA LYS A 115 -6.80 13.77 -3.02
C LYS A 115 -7.99 14.34 -2.24
N ASP A 116 -7.83 15.52 -1.65
CA ASP A 116 -8.91 16.18 -0.89
C ASP A 116 -9.56 15.24 0.16
N LYS A 117 -8.73 14.43 0.83
CA LYS A 117 -9.11 13.43 1.85
C LYS A 117 -9.98 12.27 1.33
N LYS A 118 -10.06 12.06 0.02
CA LYS A 118 -10.74 10.91 -0.61
C LYS A 118 -9.75 10.03 -1.36
N ILE A 119 -9.93 8.72 -1.29
CA ILE A 119 -9.15 7.77 -2.10
C ILE A 119 -9.59 7.91 -3.55
N PHE A 120 -8.66 8.28 -4.43
CA PHE A 120 -8.91 8.41 -5.86
C PHE A 120 -8.24 7.33 -6.70
N ALA A 121 -7.22 6.67 -6.16
CA ALA A 121 -6.55 5.54 -6.82
C ALA A 121 -5.99 4.57 -5.80
N TRP A 122 -5.74 3.33 -6.23
CA TRP A 122 -5.18 2.29 -5.38
C TRP A 122 -4.25 1.34 -6.14
N ILE A 123 -3.41 0.63 -5.38
CA ILE A 123 -2.67 -0.57 -5.79
C ILE A 123 -2.93 -1.64 -4.71
N THR A 124 -3.16 -2.89 -5.07
CA THR A 124 -3.36 -3.99 -4.12
C THR A 124 -2.64 -5.27 -4.53
N SER A 125 -2.06 -5.94 -3.54
CA SER A 125 -1.45 -7.26 -3.68
C SER A 125 -2.49 -8.37 -3.70
N HIS A 126 -3.66 -8.14 -3.10
CA HIS A 126 -4.72 -9.13 -3.03
C HIS A 126 -5.55 -9.15 -4.31
N TYR A 127 -5.40 -10.27 -5.03
CA TYR A 127 -6.34 -10.75 -6.03
C TYR A 127 -7.67 -11.10 -5.33
N ASN A 128 -8.49 -10.10 -5.04
CA ASN A 128 -9.90 -10.37 -4.83
C ASN A 128 -10.52 -10.42 -6.22
N ALA A 129 -11.25 -11.49 -6.56
CA ALA A 129 -11.71 -11.83 -7.91
C ALA A 129 -12.58 -10.75 -8.61
N TYR A 130 -12.78 -9.60 -7.97
CA TYR A 130 -13.64 -8.49 -8.37
C TYR A 130 -12.88 -7.16 -8.58
N TYR A 131 -11.58 -7.06 -8.26
CA TYR A 131 -10.81 -5.82 -8.37
C TYR A 131 -9.50 -6.01 -9.13
N ASN A 132 -9.18 -5.07 -10.02
CA ASN A 132 -7.86 -4.97 -10.64
C ASN A 132 -6.81 -4.64 -9.56
N ASN A 133 -5.57 -5.12 -9.76
CA ASN A 133 -4.44 -4.83 -8.86
C ASN A 133 -4.12 -3.35 -8.71
N TYR A 134 -4.61 -2.50 -9.62
CA TYR A 134 -4.56 -1.06 -9.48
C TYR A 134 -5.74 -0.46 -10.24
N GLY A 135 -6.12 0.77 -9.88
CA GLY A 135 -7.23 1.43 -10.52
C GLY A 135 -7.48 2.84 -10.01
N TRP A 136 -8.45 3.47 -10.66
CA TRP A 136 -9.00 4.77 -10.31
C TRP A 136 -10.36 4.57 -9.67
N ASN A 137 -10.70 5.43 -8.71
CA ASN A 137 -12.06 5.49 -8.20
C ASN A 137 -12.90 6.24 -9.23
N GLU A 138 -13.87 5.55 -9.85
CA GLU A 138 -14.69 6.10 -10.96
C GLU A 138 -15.47 7.36 -10.58
N ASN A 139 -15.60 7.68 -9.29
CA ASN A 139 -16.22 8.91 -8.78
C ASN A 139 -15.22 10.06 -8.55
N PHE A 140 -13.99 9.92 -9.03
CA PHE A 140 -12.98 10.97 -8.98
C PHE A 140 -12.92 11.70 -10.32
N ASP A 141 -13.79 12.70 -10.48
CA ASP A 141 -13.70 13.64 -11.59
C ASP A 141 -12.50 14.58 -11.34
N VAL A 142 -11.48 14.47 -12.19
CA VAL A 142 -10.41 15.46 -12.28
C VAL A 142 -10.92 16.58 -13.16
N GLU A 143 -11.61 17.56 -12.56
CA GLU A 143 -11.90 18.85 -13.21
C GLU A 143 -10.63 19.70 -13.35
#